data_AF-A0A6P2BXG1-F1
#
_entry.id   AF-A0A6P2BXG1-F1
#
_cell.length_a   1.000
_cell.length_b   1.000
_cell.length_c   1.000
_cell.angle_alpha   90.00
_cell.angle_beta   90.00
_cell.angle_gamma   90.00
#
_symmetry.space_group_name_H-M   'P 1'
#
loop_
_entity.id
_entity.type
_entity.pdbx_description
1 polymer ?
#
loop_
_entity_poly.entity_id
_entity_poly.type
_entity_poly.pdbx_seq_one_letter_code
_entity_poly.pdbx_strand_id
1 'polypeptide(L)'
;MTYSLQFTERMTGAFSFGEADYQAGYRAGRRAGNRLLFRLTIAADDVDSFLADPRHPATASGYVDCDPLGGRFPVERGAFDLFTDAGPATRHMLYRLYFADATGRPLTLAGYKDVKPGPLTAVWSETSTLYVRILNGHVPVEDGGENPTEGLVGSGILRIPPPDFAWQLTTFRVHGPTLAGKIAALDSFGQLFLSELWQVFGPVRRLARKAIGNGAPA
;
A
#
# COMPACT_ATOMS: atom_id res chain seq x y z
N MET A 1 -24.67 -14.87 -3.72
CA MET A 1 -23.87 -15.71 -2.79
C MET A 1 -22.50 -15.07 -2.74
N THR A 2 -22.16 -14.43 -1.64
CA THR A 2 -20.98 -13.56 -1.57
C THR A 2 -19.74 -14.36 -1.17
N TYR A 3 -18.60 -14.04 -1.78
CA TYR A 3 -17.29 -14.56 -1.41
C TYR A 3 -16.49 -13.43 -0.78
N SER A 4 -15.78 -13.73 0.30
CA SER A 4 -14.83 -12.80 0.90
C SER A 4 -13.41 -13.32 0.76
N LEU A 5 -12.46 -12.40 0.63
CA LEU A 5 -11.04 -12.71 0.49
C LEU A 5 -10.24 -11.91 1.52
N GLN A 6 -9.27 -12.55 2.14
CA GLN A 6 -8.33 -11.87 3.03
C GLN A 6 -6.91 -12.40 2.88
N PHE A 7 -5.93 -11.56 3.17
CA PHE A 7 -4.53 -11.93 3.30
C PHE A 7 -3.89 -11.09 4.41
N THR A 8 -2.80 -11.58 4.99
CA THR A 8 -2.03 -10.87 6.00
C THR A 8 -0.68 -10.44 5.44
N GLU A 9 -0.36 -9.17 5.61
CA GLU A 9 0.92 -8.59 5.26
C GLU A 9 1.67 -8.08 6.50
N ARG A 10 2.98 -8.00 6.36
CA ARG A 10 3.90 -7.48 7.37
C ARG A 10 4.92 -6.60 6.68
N MET A 11 5.05 -5.36 7.15
CA MET A 11 6.03 -4.41 6.66
C MET A 11 6.85 -3.86 7.80
N THR A 12 8.15 -3.70 7.60
CA THR A 12 9.09 -3.22 8.63
C THR A 12 10.03 -2.18 8.05
N GLY A 13 10.44 -1.23 8.87
CA GLY A 13 11.31 -0.14 8.45
C GLY A 13 11.63 0.79 9.59
N ALA A 14 11.77 2.07 9.27
CA ALA A 14 12.21 3.07 10.23
C ALA A 14 11.41 4.38 10.09
N PHE A 15 11.30 5.08 11.21
CA PHE A 15 10.49 6.28 11.38
C PHE A 15 11.23 7.33 12.21
N SER A 16 10.97 8.61 11.93
CA SER A 16 11.48 9.72 12.73
C SER A 16 10.42 10.81 12.94
N PHE A 17 10.41 11.38 14.14
CA PHE A 17 9.54 12.50 14.49
C PHE A 17 9.98 13.79 13.81
N GLY A 18 9.03 14.67 13.48
CA GLY A 18 9.27 16.01 12.95
C GLY A 18 9.77 16.06 11.50
N GLU A 19 10.03 14.91 10.87
CA GLU A 19 10.52 14.83 9.49
C GLU A 19 9.34 14.75 8.50
N ALA A 20 9.26 15.71 7.59
CA ALA A 20 8.23 15.74 6.53
C ALA A 20 8.61 14.94 5.28
N ASP A 21 9.92 14.88 4.99
CA ASP A 21 10.47 14.08 3.89
C ASP A 21 10.65 12.62 4.33
N TYR A 22 10.05 11.71 3.56
CA TYR A 22 10.06 10.28 3.84
C TYR A 22 11.47 9.69 3.93
N GLN A 23 12.37 10.12 3.04
CA GLN A 23 13.72 9.60 2.98
C GLN A 23 14.56 10.14 4.15
N ALA A 24 14.39 11.40 4.53
CA ALA A 24 14.97 11.99 5.72
C ALA A 24 14.49 11.26 6.98
N GLY A 25 13.17 11.07 7.13
CA GLY A 25 12.55 10.32 8.23
C GLY A 25 13.08 8.89 8.33
N TYR A 26 13.16 8.18 7.22
CA TYR A 26 13.73 6.82 7.18
C TYR A 26 15.21 6.79 7.58
N ARG A 27 16.05 7.68 7.02
CA ARG A 27 17.49 7.73 7.34
C ARG A 27 17.74 8.11 8.80
N ALA A 28 16.99 9.08 9.32
CA ALA A 28 17.08 9.51 10.71
C ALA A 28 16.62 8.41 11.66
N GLY A 29 15.48 7.77 11.37
CA GLY A 29 14.97 6.65 12.14
C GLY A 29 15.95 5.48 12.18
N ARG A 30 16.58 5.14 11.04
CA ARG A 30 17.60 4.09 10.99
C ARG A 30 18.83 4.42 11.83
N ARG A 31 19.30 5.67 11.82
CA ARG A 31 20.43 6.12 12.66
C ARG A 31 20.11 6.04 14.15
N ALA A 32 18.86 6.30 14.52
CA ALA A 32 18.39 6.26 15.90
C ALA A 32 17.97 4.86 16.39
N GLY A 33 17.89 3.85 15.51
CA GLY A 33 17.35 2.54 15.85
C GLY A 33 15.82 2.52 16.01
N ASN A 34 15.14 3.53 15.48
CA ASN A 34 13.70 3.72 15.59
C ASN A 34 12.96 2.84 14.59
N ARG A 35 12.58 1.63 15.00
CA ARG A 35 11.81 0.73 14.14
C ARG A 35 10.34 1.15 14.09
N LEU A 36 9.78 1.04 12.89
CA LEU A 36 8.33 1.05 12.66
C LEU A 36 7.97 -0.21 11.89
N LEU A 37 6.84 -0.81 12.25
CA LEU A 37 6.31 -2.01 11.65
C LEU A 37 4.79 -1.96 11.67
N PHE A 38 4.15 -2.64 10.74
CA PHE A 38 2.79 -3.10 10.94
C PHE A 38 2.66 -4.58 10.62
N ARG A 39 1.59 -5.18 11.13
CA ARG A 39 1.05 -6.43 10.63
C ARG A 39 -0.45 -6.25 10.44
N LEU A 40 -0.89 -6.35 9.20
CA LEU A 40 -2.27 -6.07 8.81
C LEU A 40 -2.86 -7.27 8.09
N THR A 41 -4.10 -7.61 8.43
CA THR A 41 -4.97 -8.43 7.58
C THR A 41 -5.83 -7.49 6.76
N ILE A 42 -5.67 -7.59 5.44
CA ILE A 42 -6.49 -6.91 4.45
C ILE A 42 -7.64 -7.83 4.09
N ALA A 43 -8.88 -7.32 4.13
CA ALA A 43 -10.08 -8.11 3.87
C ALA A 43 -11.07 -7.38 2.96
N ALA A 44 -11.50 -8.07 1.90
CA ALA A 44 -12.61 -7.71 1.05
C ALA A 44 -13.80 -8.61 1.39
N ASP A 45 -14.86 -8.04 1.95
CA ASP A 45 -16.05 -8.79 2.40
C ASP A 45 -16.90 -9.31 1.23
N ASP A 46 -16.81 -8.63 0.08
CA ASP A 46 -17.43 -9.02 -1.17
C ASP A 46 -16.42 -8.85 -2.31
N VAL A 47 -15.91 -9.96 -2.81
CA VAL A 47 -14.95 -10.01 -3.92
C VAL A 47 -15.54 -9.41 -5.19
N ASP A 48 -16.82 -9.61 -5.49
CA ASP A 48 -17.41 -9.09 -6.73
C ASP A 48 -17.50 -7.56 -6.68
N SER A 49 -17.96 -7.02 -5.54
CA SER A 49 -17.99 -5.57 -5.30
C SER A 49 -16.58 -4.97 -5.28
N PHE A 50 -15.60 -5.65 -4.67
CA PHE A 50 -14.20 -5.25 -4.66
C PHE A 50 -13.61 -5.14 -6.06
N LEU A 51 -13.86 -6.13 -6.93
CA LEU A 51 -13.36 -6.15 -8.30
C LEU A 51 -14.04 -5.09 -9.19
N ALA A 52 -15.30 -4.74 -8.89
CA ALA A 52 -16.08 -3.79 -9.67
C ALA A 52 -15.77 -2.31 -9.36
N ASP A 53 -15.32 -1.99 -8.14
CA ASP A 53 -14.93 -0.62 -7.77
C ASP A 53 -13.49 -0.34 -8.27
N PRO A 54 -13.25 0.71 -9.08
CA PRO A 54 -11.91 1.07 -9.57
C PRO A 54 -10.87 1.39 -8.48
N ARG A 55 -11.28 1.65 -7.25
CA ARG A 55 -10.39 1.86 -6.10
C ARG A 55 -10.09 0.57 -5.34
N HIS A 56 -10.82 -0.50 -5.64
CA HIS A 56 -10.70 -1.80 -4.99
C HIS A 56 -10.59 -1.69 -3.45
N PRO A 57 -11.64 -1.15 -2.78
CA PRO A 57 -11.59 -0.84 -1.36
C PRO A 57 -11.69 -2.10 -0.51
N ALA A 58 -10.86 -2.18 0.52
CA ALA A 58 -10.82 -3.23 1.51
C ALA A 58 -10.61 -2.66 2.92
N THR A 59 -10.89 -3.48 3.93
CA THR A 59 -10.62 -3.15 5.32
C THR A 59 -9.21 -3.59 5.70
N ALA A 60 -8.59 -2.86 6.63
CA ALA A 60 -7.31 -3.22 7.23
C ALA A 60 -7.47 -3.36 8.74
N SER A 61 -7.10 -4.52 9.28
CA SER A 61 -7.16 -4.81 10.72
C SER A 61 -5.82 -5.37 11.19
N GLY A 62 -5.46 -5.19 12.46
CA GLY A 62 -4.20 -5.67 12.99
C GLY A 62 -3.56 -4.67 13.95
N TYR A 63 -2.26 -4.43 13.79
CA TYR A 63 -1.53 -3.50 14.66
C TYR A 63 -0.41 -2.76 13.96
N VAL A 64 -0.09 -1.60 14.52
CA VAL A 64 1.14 -0.83 14.27
C VAL A 64 2.08 -1.05 15.46
N ASP A 65 3.36 -1.27 15.21
CA ASP A 65 4.41 -1.46 16.21
C ASP A 65 5.51 -0.42 15.95
N CYS A 66 5.60 0.58 16.82
CA CYS A 66 6.43 1.76 16.64
C CYS A 66 7.25 1.96 17.92
N ASP A 67 8.54 1.62 17.87
CA ASP A 67 9.43 1.73 19.03
C ASP A 67 9.45 3.18 19.59
N PRO A 68 9.52 4.25 18.77
CA PRO A 68 9.48 5.63 19.26
C PRO A 68 8.17 6.06 19.94
N LEU A 69 7.06 5.37 19.66
CA LEU A 69 5.76 5.62 20.31
C LEU A 69 5.55 4.74 21.54
N GLY A 70 6.44 3.78 21.81
CA GLY A 70 6.40 2.92 22.99
C GLY A 70 5.85 1.51 22.76
N GLY A 71 5.80 1.03 21.51
CA GLY A 71 5.52 -0.36 21.20
C GLY A 71 4.33 -0.57 20.28
N ARG A 72 3.43 -1.49 20.64
CA ARG A 72 2.35 -1.99 19.78
C ARG A 72 1.00 -1.37 20.07
N PHE A 73 0.33 -0.92 19.03
CA PHE A 73 -0.98 -0.29 19.06
C PHE A 73 -1.95 -1.02 18.11
N PRO A 74 -3.12 -1.46 18.59
CA PRO A 74 -4.13 -2.05 17.73
C PRO A 74 -4.68 -1.00 16.76
N VAL A 75 -4.96 -1.43 15.53
CA VAL A 75 -5.72 -0.61 14.58
C VAL A 75 -7.19 -0.62 15.00
N GLU A 76 -7.74 0.55 15.27
CA GLU A 76 -9.14 0.75 15.68
C GLU A 76 -10.07 0.78 14.46
N ARG A 77 -9.60 1.39 13.37
CA ARG A 77 -10.28 1.42 12.07
C ARG A 77 -9.24 1.58 10.97
N GLY A 78 -9.22 0.66 10.01
CA GLY A 78 -8.27 0.70 8.90
C GLY A 78 -8.96 0.53 7.55
N ALA A 79 -8.49 1.30 6.57
CA ALA A 79 -8.93 1.26 5.18
C ALA A 79 -7.74 1.07 4.24
N PHE A 80 -7.93 0.22 3.24
CA PHE A 80 -6.96 -0.10 2.20
C PHE A 80 -7.61 0.05 0.83
N ASP A 81 -6.96 0.75 -0.10
CA ASP A 81 -7.39 0.80 -1.50
C ASP A 81 -6.27 0.23 -2.35
N LEU A 82 -6.62 -0.74 -3.20
CA LEU A 82 -5.66 -1.43 -4.06
C LEU A 82 -5.63 -0.75 -5.44
N PHE A 83 -4.45 -0.29 -5.88
CA PHE A 83 -4.23 0.25 -7.22
C PHE A 83 -5.16 1.40 -7.65
N THR A 84 -5.29 2.43 -6.80
CA THR A 84 -5.99 3.67 -7.21
C THR A 84 -5.22 4.39 -8.32
N ASP A 85 -5.93 5.01 -9.27
CA ASP A 85 -5.31 5.76 -10.35
C ASP A 85 -4.54 6.98 -9.82
N ALA A 86 -3.26 7.07 -10.15
CA ALA A 86 -2.36 8.16 -9.80
C ALA A 86 -1.66 8.75 -11.04
N GLY A 87 -2.13 8.39 -12.24
CA GLY A 87 -1.61 8.89 -13.51
C GLY A 87 -1.53 7.83 -14.61
N PRO A 88 -1.10 8.21 -15.83
CA PRO A 88 -1.24 7.39 -17.05
C PRO A 88 -0.64 5.98 -17.00
N ALA A 89 0.30 5.73 -16.08
CA ALA A 89 0.84 4.39 -15.81
C ALA A 89 1.30 4.29 -14.35
N THR A 90 0.70 5.07 -13.44
CA THR A 90 1.04 5.06 -12.02
C THR A 90 -0.19 4.61 -11.24
N ARG A 91 0.05 3.75 -10.25
CA ARG A 91 -0.99 3.28 -9.35
C ARG A 91 -0.53 3.46 -7.92
N HIS A 92 -1.45 3.80 -7.03
CA HIS A 92 -1.19 3.82 -5.60
C HIS A 92 -1.87 2.67 -4.88
N MET A 93 -1.22 2.16 -3.84
CA MET A 93 -1.89 1.35 -2.81
C MET A 93 -1.93 2.17 -1.54
N LEU A 94 -3.13 2.49 -1.07
CA LEU A 94 -3.33 3.48 -0.01
C LEU A 94 -3.70 2.81 1.31
N TYR A 95 -3.12 3.29 2.40
CA TYR A 95 -3.31 2.78 3.75
C TYR A 95 -3.73 3.95 4.65
N ARG A 96 -4.85 3.79 5.36
CA ARG A 96 -5.28 4.73 6.40
C ARG A 96 -5.65 3.94 7.64
N LEU A 97 -4.84 4.06 8.67
CA LEU A 97 -4.99 3.29 9.91
C LEU A 97 -5.15 4.26 11.07
N TYR A 98 -6.30 4.22 11.71
CA TYR A 98 -6.54 4.91 12.96
C TYR A 98 -6.15 4.00 14.12
N PHE A 99 -5.37 4.56 15.04
CA PHE A 99 -4.95 3.91 16.27
C PHE A 99 -4.83 4.96 17.37
N ALA A 100 -4.58 4.52 18.60
CA ALA A 100 -4.26 5.40 19.71
C ALA A 100 -2.92 4.98 20.32
N ASP A 101 -2.17 5.95 20.84
CA ASP A 101 -0.95 5.65 21.61
C ASP A 101 -1.29 5.14 23.03
N ALA A 102 -0.26 4.85 23.82
CA ALA A 102 -0.43 4.32 25.18
C ALA A 102 -1.16 5.29 26.14
N THR A 103 -1.26 6.57 25.79
CA THR A 103 -1.97 7.61 26.56
C THR A 103 -3.39 7.84 26.06
N GLY A 104 -3.83 7.11 25.04
CA GLY A 104 -5.12 7.29 24.39
C GLY A 104 -5.17 8.45 23.41
N ARG A 105 -4.02 9.04 23.03
CA ARG A 105 -4.00 10.11 22.02
C ARG A 105 -4.29 9.50 20.64
N PRO A 106 -5.28 10.01 19.88
CA PRO A 106 -5.61 9.50 18.57
C PRO A 106 -4.51 9.84 17.56
N LEU A 107 -4.14 8.86 16.74
CA LEU A 107 -3.14 8.98 15.68
C LEU A 107 -3.63 8.32 14.40
N THR A 108 -3.16 8.84 13.27
CA THR A 108 -3.39 8.24 11.95
C THR A 108 -2.06 7.84 11.34
N LEU A 109 -1.91 6.57 10.97
CA LEU A 109 -0.88 6.15 10.03
C LEU A 109 -1.48 6.21 8.63
N ALA A 110 -1.01 7.18 7.84
CA ALA A 110 -1.29 7.28 6.42
C ALA A 110 -0.09 6.74 5.65
N GLY A 111 -0.31 5.88 4.68
CA GLY A 111 0.77 5.44 3.80
C GLY A 111 0.31 5.16 2.38
N TYR A 112 1.23 5.29 1.45
CA TYR A 112 1.01 4.95 0.05
C TYR A 112 2.20 4.20 -0.52
N LYS A 113 1.92 3.16 -1.31
CA LYS A 113 2.89 2.54 -2.20
C LYS A 113 2.77 3.22 -3.54
N ASP A 114 3.90 3.61 -4.10
CA ASP A 114 4.00 4.31 -5.36
C ASP A 114 4.44 3.33 -6.44
N VAL A 115 3.49 2.79 -7.20
CA VAL A 115 3.75 1.74 -8.20
C VAL A 115 3.96 2.40 -9.55
N LYS A 116 5.23 2.66 -9.86
CA LYS A 116 5.68 3.40 -11.05
C LYS A 116 6.15 2.48 -12.18
N PRO A 117 6.06 2.93 -13.44
CA PRO A 117 6.62 2.20 -14.57
C PRO A 117 8.12 2.02 -14.44
N GLY A 118 8.60 0.83 -14.77
CA GLY A 118 10.02 0.51 -14.70
C GLY A 118 10.34 -0.81 -15.39
N PRO A 119 11.64 -1.19 -15.44
CA PRO A 119 12.01 -2.53 -15.87
C PRO A 119 11.36 -3.58 -14.96
N LEU A 120 11.16 -4.81 -15.46
CA LEU A 120 10.59 -5.91 -14.65
C LEU A 120 11.38 -6.20 -13.37
N THR A 121 12.66 -5.84 -13.33
CA THR A 121 13.51 -5.93 -12.13
C THR A 121 13.11 -4.96 -11.02
N ALA A 122 12.38 -3.88 -11.33
CA ALA A 122 11.90 -2.88 -10.37
C ALA A 122 10.54 -3.26 -9.75
N VAL A 123 9.81 -4.24 -10.31
CA VAL A 123 8.49 -4.66 -9.81
C VAL A 123 8.53 -4.89 -8.30
N TRP A 124 9.57 -5.57 -7.83
CA TRP A 124 9.75 -5.81 -6.40
C TRP A 124 9.95 -4.52 -5.60
N SER A 125 10.86 -3.63 -6.00
CA SER A 125 11.15 -2.42 -5.23
C SER A 125 9.93 -1.51 -5.12
N GLU A 126 9.18 -1.36 -6.21
CA GLU A 126 8.00 -0.49 -6.27
C GLU A 126 6.82 -1.06 -5.48
N THR A 127 6.60 -2.37 -5.53
CA THR A 127 5.46 -3.01 -4.81
C THR A 127 5.74 -3.32 -3.35
N SER A 128 7.02 -3.32 -2.94
CA SER A 128 7.44 -3.63 -1.57
C SER A 128 7.80 -2.41 -0.74
N THR A 129 7.78 -1.19 -1.30
CA THR A 129 8.11 0.05 -0.58
C THR A 129 6.83 0.81 -0.22
N LEU A 130 6.68 1.15 1.06
CA LEU A 130 5.58 1.95 1.56
C LEU A 130 6.11 3.21 2.24
N TYR A 131 5.66 4.36 1.76
CA TYR A 131 5.91 5.65 2.38
C TYR A 131 4.85 5.88 3.45
N VAL A 132 5.25 6.26 4.66
CA VAL A 132 4.33 6.40 5.79
C VAL A 132 4.51 7.74 6.51
N ARG A 133 3.39 8.34 6.90
CA ARG A 133 3.29 9.46 7.83
C ARG A 133 2.46 9.03 9.03
N ILE A 134 2.86 9.51 10.20
CA ILE A 134 2.01 9.49 11.39
C ILE A 134 1.52 10.92 11.60
N LEU A 135 0.21 11.07 11.77
CA LEU A 135 -0.47 12.34 11.96
C LEU A 135 -1.19 12.35 13.31
N ASN A 136 -1.31 13.53 13.90
CA ASN A 136 -2.04 13.76 15.13
C ASN A 136 -3.55 13.80 14.86
N GLY A 137 -4.32 13.02 15.60
CA GLY A 137 -5.75 12.83 15.40
C GLY A 137 -6.11 11.68 14.47
N HIS A 138 -7.40 11.33 14.43
CA HIS A 138 -7.99 10.48 13.40
C HIS A 138 -8.44 11.35 12.24
N VAL A 139 -7.50 11.69 11.37
CA VAL A 139 -7.72 12.61 10.25
C VAL A 139 -7.93 11.82 8.96
N PRO A 140 -8.93 12.16 8.14
CA PRO A 140 -9.08 11.54 6.82
C PRO A 140 -7.91 11.96 5.93
N VAL A 141 -7.30 10.99 5.25
CA VAL A 141 -6.18 11.22 4.32
C VAL A 141 -6.46 10.45 3.04
N GLU A 142 -7.12 11.09 2.08
CA GLU A 142 -7.61 10.42 0.87
C GLU A 142 -6.48 9.87 0.00
N ASP A 143 -5.35 10.58 -0.08
CA ASP A 143 -4.18 10.25 -0.90
C ASP A 143 -3.16 9.32 -0.20
N GLY A 144 -3.52 8.76 0.96
CA GLY A 144 -2.60 7.94 1.76
C GLY A 144 -1.35 8.69 2.24
N GLY A 145 -1.38 10.02 2.26
CA GLY A 145 -0.31 10.87 2.74
C GLY A 145 0.69 11.28 1.67
N GLU A 146 0.43 11.07 0.38
CA GLU A 146 1.32 11.55 -0.69
C GLU A 146 1.64 13.05 -0.52
N ASN A 147 0.62 13.88 -0.35
CA ASN A 147 0.75 15.32 -0.18
C ASN A 147 0.92 15.72 1.28
N PRO A 148 1.58 16.86 1.58
CA PRO A 148 1.70 17.37 2.93
C PRO A 148 0.33 17.42 3.62
N THR A 149 0.28 16.88 4.83
CA THR A 149 -0.94 16.83 5.65
C THR A 149 -0.68 17.56 6.95
N GLU A 150 -1.67 18.33 7.40
CA GLU A 150 -1.60 18.99 8.71
C GLU A 150 -1.51 17.97 9.84
N GLY A 151 -0.95 18.40 10.97
CA GLY A 151 -0.79 17.54 12.15
C GLY A 151 0.28 16.47 12.00
N LEU A 152 1.23 16.62 11.07
CA LEU A 152 2.37 15.72 10.93
C LEU A 152 3.12 15.53 12.25
N VAL A 153 3.20 14.28 12.71
CA VAL A 153 4.02 13.85 13.85
C VAL A 153 5.40 13.40 13.35
N GLY A 154 5.46 12.76 12.19
CA GLY A 154 6.70 12.35 11.54
C GLY A 154 6.47 11.45 10.34
N SER A 155 7.55 11.00 9.71
CA SER A 155 7.50 10.16 8.53
C SER A 155 8.56 9.04 8.55
N GLY A 156 8.38 8.09 7.66
CA GLY A 156 9.26 6.95 7.51
C GLY A 156 9.00 6.16 6.24
N ILE A 157 9.74 5.07 6.10
CA ILE A 157 9.57 4.11 4.99
C ILE A 157 9.56 2.71 5.58
N LEU A 158 8.56 1.93 5.18
CA LEU A 158 8.46 0.51 5.44
C LEU A 158 8.75 -0.29 4.17
N ARG A 159 9.31 -1.49 4.34
CA ARG A 159 9.54 -2.43 3.25
C ARG A 159 9.01 -3.81 3.60
N ILE A 160 8.57 -4.58 2.61
CA ILE A 160 8.31 -6.01 2.76
C ILE A 160 9.63 -6.77 2.54
N PRO A 161 10.16 -7.50 3.53
CA PRO A 161 11.24 -8.45 3.30
C PRO A 161 10.78 -9.59 2.36
N PRO A 162 11.62 -10.10 1.44
CA PRO A 162 11.24 -11.20 0.56
C PRO A 162 10.65 -12.44 1.25
N PRO A 163 11.17 -12.90 2.41
CA PRO A 163 10.55 -14.00 3.15
C PRO A 163 9.15 -13.67 3.67
N ASP A 164 8.89 -12.44 4.09
CA ASP A 164 7.59 -12.01 4.60
C ASP A 164 6.54 -11.96 3.47
N PHE A 165 6.96 -11.64 2.24
CA PHE A 165 6.07 -11.74 1.07
C PHE A 165 5.75 -13.18 0.71
N ALA A 166 6.77 -14.06 0.66
CA ALA A 166 6.55 -15.49 0.42
C ALA A 166 5.59 -16.08 1.47
N TRP A 167 5.73 -15.66 2.73
CA TRP A 167 4.78 -15.98 3.79
C TRP A 167 3.40 -15.39 3.53
N GLN A 168 3.27 -14.12 3.15
CA GLN A 168 1.99 -13.46 2.84
C GLN A 168 1.19 -14.23 1.79
N LEU A 169 1.83 -14.76 0.75
CA LEU A 169 1.17 -15.61 -0.26
C LEU A 169 0.51 -16.86 0.36
N THR A 170 1.04 -17.39 1.47
CA THR A 170 0.44 -18.52 2.19
C THR A 170 -0.75 -18.13 3.08
N THR A 171 -0.99 -16.83 3.27
CA THR A 171 -2.05 -16.31 4.17
C THR A 171 -3.36 -16.03 3.46
N PHE A 172 -3.42 -16.15 2.13
CA PHE A 172 -4.65 -15.97 1.38
C PHE A 172 -5.72 -16.95 1.85
N ARG A 173 -6.86 -16.42 2.26
CA ARG A 173 -8.05 -17.19 2.64
C ARG A 173 -9.24 -16.64 1.88
N VAL A 174 -10.03 -17.56 1.32
CA VAL A 174 -11.29 -17.23 0.66
C VAL A 174 -12.42 -17.97 1.36
N HIS A 175 -13.44 -17.21 1.77
CA HIS A 175 -14.64 -17.73 2.42
C HIS A 175 -15.83 -17.62 1.47
N GLY A 176 -16.76 -18.57 1.57
CA GLY A 176 -17.89 -18.65 0.66
C GLY A 176 -18.52 -20.05 0.65
N PRO A 177 -19.66 -20.20 -0.03
CA PRO A 177 -20.51 -21.39 0.08
C PRO A 177 -19.96 -22.62 -0.63
N THR A 178 -19.18 -22.47 -1.71
CA THR A 178 -18.70 -23.60 -2.52
C THR A 178 -17.18 -23.56 -2.71
N LEU A 179 -16.54 -24.72 -2.85
CA LEU A 179 -15.11 -24.79 -3.13
C LEU A 179 -14.77 -24.23 -4.52
N ALA A 180 -15.58 -24.54 -5.54
CA ALA A 180 -15.38 -24.05 -6.89
C ALA A 180 -15.43 -22.51 -6.94
N GLY A 181 -16.39 -21.88 -6.26
CA GLY A 181 -16.45 -20.42 -6.22
C GLY A 181 -15.35 -19.77 -5.40
N LYS A 182 -14.81 -20.45 -4.36
CA LYS A 182 -13.62 -19.96 -3.65
C LYS A 182 -12.39 -19.91 -4.55
N ILE A 183 -12.20 -20.94 -5.38
CA ILE A 183 -11.11 -21.00 -6.36
C ILE A 183 -11.31 -19.89 -7.41
N ALA A 184 -12.53 -19.73 -7.93
CA ALA A 184 -12.84 -18.68 -8.90
C ALA A 184 -12.60 -17.28 -8.32
N ALA A 185 -13.01 -17.01 -7.08
CA ALA A 185 -12.79 -15.72 -6.43
C ALA A 185 -11.29 -15.43 -6.22
N LEU A 186 -10.49 -16.44 -5.85
CA LEU A 186 -9.04 -16.30 -5.74
C LEU A 186 -8.40 -16.03 -7.11
N ASP A 187 -8.84 -16.73 -8.15
CA ASP A 187 -8.37 -16.55 -9.53
C ASP A 187 -8.71 -15.15 -10.05
N SER A 188 -9.94 -14.67 -9.87
CA SER A 188 -10.35 -13.32 -10.25
C SER A 188 -9.52 -12.23 -9.55
N PHE A 189 -9.24 -12.39 -8.25
CA PHE A 189 -8.34 -11.49 -7.53
C PHE A 189 -6.91 -11.53 -8.11
N GLY A 190 -6.38 -12.73 -8.38
CA GLY A 190 -5.06 -12.91 -8.99
C GLY A 190 -4.97 -12.26 -10.38
N GLN A 191 -6.01 -12.41 -11.20
CA GLN A 191 -6.10 -11.79 -12.53
C GLN A 191 -6.12 -10.26 -12.43
N LEU A 192 -6.90 -9.68 -11.52
CA LEU A 192 -6.89 -8.23 -11.28
C LEU A 192 -5.49 -7.74 -10.86
N PHE A 193 -4.88 -8.41 -9.88
CA PHE A 193 -3.57 -8.01 -9.39
C PHE A 193 -2.50 -8.05 -10.49
N LEU A 194 -2.49 -9.12 -11.30
CA LEU A 194 -1.57 -9.26 -12.41
C LEU A 194 -1.88 -8.27 -13.56
N SER A 195 -3.16 -7.97 -13.81
CA SER A 195 -3.55 -7.02 -14.86
C SER A 195 -3.11 -5.59 -14.52
N GLU A 196 -3.28 -5.14 -13.28
CA GLU A 196 -2.81 -3.83 -12.83
C GLU A 196 -1.28 -3.74 -12.86
N LEU A 197 -0.56 -4.78 -12.44
CA LEU A 197 0.90 -4.83 -12.61
C LEU A 197 1.31 -4.80 -14.08
N TRP A 198 0.59 -5.49 -14.96
CA TRP A 198 0.88 -5.45 -16.40
C TRP A 198 0.61 -4.08 -17.02
N GLN A 199 -0.39 -3.33 -16.52
CA GLN A 199 -0.63 -1.95 -16.96
C GLN A 199 0.53 -1.02 -16.61
N VAL A 200 1.18 -1.22 -15.46
CA VAL A 200 2.30 -0.38 -15.00
C VAL A 200 3.65 -0.81 -15.61
N PHE A 201 3.94 -2.12 -15.62
CA PHE A 201 5.26 -2.67 -15.98
C PHE A 201 5.31 -3.33 -17.37
N GLY A 202 4.15 -3.53 -18.01
CA GLY A 202 4.07 -4.09 -19.34
C GLY A 202 4.87 -3.25 -20.34
N PRO A 203 5.43 -3.87 -21.39
CA PRO A 203 6.18 -3.15 -22.39
C PRO A 203 5.29 -2.07 -23.01
N VAL A 204 5.53 -0.82 -22.63
CA VAL A 204 4.89 0.34 -23.26
C VAL A 204 5.16 0.20 -24.75
N ARG A 205 4.12 -0.04 -25.55
CA ARG A 205 4.19 0.18 -26.99
C ARG A 205 4.57 1.64 -27.17
N ARG A 206 5.85 1.89 -27.39
CA ARG A 206 6.43 3.19 -27.70
C ARG A 206 6.04 3.55 -29.14
N LEU A 207 4.75 3.76 -29.36
CA LEU A 207 4.13 4.27 -30.59
C LEU A 207 3.34 5.51 -30.14
N ALA A 208 3.53 6.74 -30.61
CA ALA A 208 4.38 7.27 -31.65
C ALA A 208 4.77 8.71 -31.25
N ARG A 209 6.07 9.00 -31.20
CA ARG A 209 6.59 10.37 -31.31
C ARG A 209 7.92 10.33 -32.06
N LYS A 210 7.92 9.67 -33.22
CA LYS A 210 9.01 9.70 -34.21
C LYS A 210 8.47 9.81 -35.65
N ALA A 211 7.42 10.63 -35.79
CA ALA A 211 6.92 11.19 -37.04
C ALA A 211 6.07 12.37 -36.55
N ILE A 212 6.61 13.57 -36.36
CA ILE A 212 6.82 14.59 -37.39
C ILE A 212 8.21 15.21 -37.14
N GLY A 213 9.16 14.89 -38.01
CA GLY A 213 10.53 15.37 -37.91
C GLY A 213 11.32 14.85 -39.10
N ASN A 214 10.87 15.23 -40.30
CA ASN A 214 11.69 15.45 -41.50
C ASN A 214 10.77 15.62 -42.71
N GLY A 215 10.79 16.82 -43.29
CA GLY A 215 10.03 17.16 -44.48
C GLY A 215 10.33 18.57 -44.99
N ALA A 216 11.61 18.93 -45.12
CA ALA A 216 12.04 19.96 -46.07
C ALA A 216 13.46 19.62 -46.54
N PRO A 217 13.63 19.37 -47.85
CA PRO A 217 14.56 20.23 -48.58
C PRO A 217 14.03 20.62 -49.96
N ALA A 218 13.97 21.92 -50.21
CA ALA A 218 14.44 22.64 -51.41
C ALA A 218 14.03 24.12 -51.26
#